data_AF-A0A524HVD2-F1
#
_entry.id   AF-A0A524HVD2-F1
#
_cell.length_a   1.000
_cell.length_b   1.000
_cell.length_c   1.000
_cell.angle_alpha   90.00
_cell.angle_beta   90.00
_cell.angle_gamma   90.00
#
_symmetry.space_group_name_H-M   'P 1'
#
loop_
_entity.id
_entity.type
_entity.pdbx_description
1 polymer ?
#
loop_
_entity_poly.entity_id
_entity_poly.type
_entity_poly.pdbx_seq_one_letter_code
_entity_poly.pdbx_strand_id
1 'polypeptide(L)'
;GTLDQVLDSGIAVLVLADIGQLNEEERERVTEFVENGGMLLRFSGPRIAALSGEDSLMPVLLRGGERLMGSALAWEEPQRLAPFPEGSPFQGLPVNEEITVSRQVLAEPSIELAENSWARLEDGTPLVTAVSRGQGLIVLFHVPASPGWSSLPLSGLFVEMLRRTVNLSGGIRGQSAQNAATVPPYQTLDAFGRLVRPFPETVAIDTSQMANLSPNAQNPPGLYGNQDGFIAFNAIGEEVSLAPLNVGYPQFGYETGRVLSVLKWPLLQLVLLILIADTFISLFLRGYISMPRLHAAAGRAGMLLLVALAAAQIGDARAAEGLPDPQAAMNMASALDTKLAYVITGDGEADEMSRAGLFGLSLQVHARTVYEPVQPVGVDVERDDLSFYPLLYWPMVASQTDLSPAALAKVDKFMRTGGTILFDTRDQPLSGLAPGVASPGEATLRRILEKLDIPPLQPVPPDHVLTKSFYLLSEFPGRWAGGQVWVEALPERRPEEEEAVARGGDGVSPVIIGGNDWAAAWALDGEATPIAAVVPGGEYQREIANRFGINVVIYALTGNYKTDQVHIQTLLDRLGEEGED
;
A
#
# COMPACT_ATOMS: atom_id res chain seq x y z
N GLY A 1 -7.99 1.96 -9.78
CA GLY A 1 -7.93 2.64 -11.10
C GLY A 1 -7.44 4.06 -10.87
N THR A 2 -7.32 4.86 -11.93
CA THR A 2 -7.24 6.33 -11.75
C THR A 2 -8.56 6.83 -11.15
N LEU A 3 -8.55 8.00 -10.50
CA LEU A 3 -9.77 8.59 -9.92
C LEU A 3 -10.89 8.69 -10.97
N ASP A 4 -10.53 9.10 -12.18
CA ASP A 4 -11.44 9.22 -13.31
C ASP A 4 -12.15 7.90 -13.66
N GLN A 5 -11.38 6.83 -13.81
CA GLN A 5 -11.92 5.51 -14.13
C GLN A 5 -12.88 5.01 -13.04
N VAL A 6 -12.56 5.32 -11.78
CA VAL A 6 -13.36 4.92 -10.63
C VAL A 6 -14.68 5.71 -10.61
N LEU A 7 -14.64 7.02 -10.83
CA LEU A 7 -15.84 7.86 -10.92
C LEU A 7 -16.73 7.48 -12.12
N ASP A 8 -16.14 7.24 -13.28
CA ASP A 8 -16.86 6.89 -14.52
C ASP A 8 -17.54 5.51 -14.45
N SER A 9 -17.14 4.66 -13.51
CA SER A 9 -17.72 3.33 -13.32
C SER A 9 -19.08 3.32 -12.60
N GLY A 10 -19.63 4.49 -12.25
CA GLY A 10 -20.98 4.61 -11.67
C GLY A 10 -21.06 4.17 -10.21
N ILE A 11 -20.02 4.45 -9.41
CA ILE A 11 -19.96 4.11 -7.99
C ILE A 11 -20.96 4.91 -7.14
N ALA A 12 -21.36 4.36 -6.00
CA ALA A 12 -22.12 5.07 -4.96
C ALA A 12 -21.22 5.65 -3.85
N VAL A 13 -20.04 5.04 -3.64
CA VAL A 13 -19.08 5.44 -2.60
C VAL A 13 -17.70 5.55 -3.20
N LEU A 14 -17.05 6.70 -2.98
CA LEU A 14 -15.64 6.92 -3.24
C LEU A 14 -14.87 6.91 -1.92
N VAL A 15 -13.84 6.06 -1.82
CA VAL A 15 -13.00 5.96 -0.62
C VAL A 15 -11.61 6.52 -0.90
N LEU A 16 -11.18 7.52 -0.13
CA LEU A 16 -9.82 8.09 -0.19
C LEU A 16 -9.09 7.80 1.13
N ALA A 17 -8.05 6.96 1.07
CA ALA A 17 -7.25 6.59 2.23
C ALA A 17 -5.95 7.41 2.29
N ASP A 18 -5.87 8.32 3.27
CA ASP A 18 -4.76 9.25 3.48
C ASP A 18 -4.29 9.97 2.20
N ILE A 19 -5.24 10.43 1.38
CA ILE A 19 -4.95 11.31 0.26
C ILE A 19 -4.97 12.74 0.78
N GLY A 20 -3.85 13.45 0.68
CA GLY A 20 -3.70 14.82 1.13
C GLY A 20 -4.37 15.79 0.16
N GLN A 21 -3.59 16.40 -0.72
CA GLN A 21 -4.11 17.31 -1.74
C GLN A 21 -4.58 16.52 -2.98
N LEU A 22 -5.77 16.89 -3.47
CA LEU A 22 -6.22 16.55 -4.81
C LEU A 22 -5.85 17.69 -5.75
N ASN A 23 -5.48 17.38 -6.98
CA ASN A 23 -5.31 18.44 -7.97
C ASN A 23 -6.66 19.11 -8.29
N GLU A 24 -6.64 20.27 -8.95
CA GLU A 24 -7.84 21.07 -9.18
C GLU A 24 -8.95 20.31 -9.92
N GLU A 25 -8.58 19.58 -10.98
CA GLU A 25 -9.52 18.80 -11.79
C GLU A 25 -10.13 17.63 -11.00
N GLU A 26 -9.29 16.88 -10.27
CA GLU A 26 -9.73 15.81 -9.38
C GLU A 26 -10.68 16.34 -8.30
N ARG A 27 -10.38 17.50 -7.73
CA ARG A 27 -11.21 18.14 -6.71
C ARG A 27 -12.57 18.56 -7.25
N GLU A 28 -12.61 19.18 -8.43
CA GLU A 28 -13.88 19.55 -9.09
C GLU A 28 -14.74 18.32 -9.36
N ARG A 29 -14.14 17.26 -9.91
CA ARG A 29 -14.84 16.01 -10.21
C ARG A 29 -15.40 15.32 -8.96
N VAL A 30 -14.62 15.25 -7.88
CA VAL A 30 -15.09 14.66 -6.61
C VAL A 30 -16.17 15.53 -5.98
N THR A 31 -16.07 16.85 -6.10
CA THR A 31 -17.11 17.77 -5.63
C THR A 31 -18.42 17.53 -6.37
N GLU A 32 -18.39 17.47 -7.71
CA GLU A 32 -19.57 17.15 -8.53
C GLU A 32 -20.17 15.78 -8.18
N PHE A 33 -19.33 14.77 -7.96
CA PHE A 33 -19.76 13.44 -7.53
C PHE A 33 -20.55 13.48 -6.21
N VAL A 34 -20.02 14.18 -5.21
CA VAL A 34 -20.70 14.34 -3.91
C VAL A 34 -21.99 15.14 -4.07
N GLU A 35 -21.97 16.26 -4.79
CA GLU A 35 -23.16 17.10 -4.96
C GLU A 35 -24.31 16.35 -5.66
N ASN A 36 -23.99 15.41 -6.56
CA ASN A 36 -24.93 14.54 -7.27
C ASN A 36 -25.39 13.29 -6.49
N GLY A 37 -25.09 13.23 -5.20
CA GLY A 37 -25.58 12.16 -4.30
C GLY A 37 -24.57 11.07 -3.99
N GLY A 38 -23.32 11.20 -4.43
CA GLY A 38 -22.24 10.30 -4.06
C GLY A 38 -21.82 10.44 -2.60
N MET A 39 -21.31 9.36 -2.01
CA MET A 39 -20.66 9.41 -0.71
C MET A 39 -19.14 9.46 -0.86
N LEU A 40 -18.50 10.46 -0.27
CA LEU A 40 -17.05 10.52 -0.10
C LEU A 40 -16.68 10.06 1.31
N LEU A 41 -16.00 8.91 1.41
CA LEU A 41 -15.45 8.38 2.65
C LEU A 41 -13.94 8.60 2.68
N ARG A 42 -13.44 9.31 3.68
CA ARG A 42 -12.01 9.60 3.86
C ARG A 42 -11.48 9.00 5.16
N PHE A 43 -10.22 8.58 5.11
CA PHE A 43 -9.44 8.19 6.29
C PHE A 43 -8.24 9.11 6.41
N SER A 44 -8.03 9.69 7.59
CA SER A 44 -6.86 10.51 7.91
C SER A 44 -5.58 9.68 7.98
N GLY A 45 -4.44 10.34 7.88
CA GLY A 45 -3.12 9.78 8.08
C GLY A 45 -2.05 10.88 7.98
N PRO A 46 -0.77 10.51 7.83
CA PRO A 46 0.32 11.49 7.77
C PRO A 46 0.16 12.57 6.69
N ARG A 47 -0.38 12.25 5.51
CA ARG A 47 -0.56 13.22 4.42
C ARG A 47 -1.65 14.23 4.76
N ILE A 48 -2.79 13.75 5.25
CA ILE A 48 -3.88 14.63 5.71
C ILE A 48 -3.44 15.46 6.93
N ALA A 49 -2.65 14.90 7.85
CA ALA A 49 -2.10 15.62 8.99
C ALA A 49 -1.16 16.76 8.57
N ALA A 50 -0.40 16.57 7.48
CA ALA A 50 0.48 17.61 6.95
C ALA A 50 -0.26 18.74 6.23
N LEU A 51 -1.55 18.56 5.89
CA LEU A 51 -2.36 19.61 5.28
C LEU A 51 -2.55 20.78 6.25
N SER A 52 -2.41 21.99 5.71
CA SER A 52 -2.70 23.24 6.40
C SER A 52 -3.66 24.05 5.53
N GLY A 53 -4.89 24.27 6.00
CA GLY A 53 -5.87 25.14 5.33
C GLY A 53 -7.25 24.53 5.14
N GLU A 54 -8.11 25.29 4.46
CA GLU A 54 -9.47 24.90 4.10
C GLU A 54 -9.47 23.94 2.90
N ASP A 55 -9.84 22.67 3.13
CA ASP A 55 -10.22 21.75 2.05
C ASP A 55 -11.75 21.62 2.04
N SER A 56 -12.36 22.02 0.93
CA SER A 56 -13.79 21.87 0.75
C SER A 56 -14.22 20.41 0.91
N LEU A 57 -13.42 19.41 0.54
CA LEU A 57 -13.78 17.99 0.59
C LEU A 57 -13.58 17.34 1.97
N MET A 58 -13.55 18.15 3.03
CA MET A 58 -13.55 17.71 4.43
C MET A 58 -14.84 18.17 5.14
N PRO A 59 -15.37 17.36 6.08
CA PRO A 59 -16.59 17.71 6.80
C PRO A 59 -16.37 18.78 7.88
N VAL A 60 -15.12 18.98 8.29
CA VAL A 60 -14.70 19.91 9.35
C VAL A 60 -13.34 20.49 8.98
N LEU A 61 -13.04 21.68 9.51
CA LEU A 61 -11.70 22.24 9.45
C LEU A 61 -10.75 21.39 10.29
N LEU A 62 -9.58 21.08 9.73
CA LEU A 62 -8.58 20.27 10.41
C LEU A 62 -7.50 21.17 11.00
N ARG A 63 -7.12 20.88 12.24
CA ARG A 63 -5.91 21.45 12.84
C ARG A 63 -4.71 20.78 12.18
N GLY A 64 -3.79 21.59 11.65
CA GLY A 64 -2.55 21.08 11.09
C GLY A 64 -1.74 20.25 12.11
N GLY A 65 -1.17 19.16 11.63
CA GLY A 65 -0.44 18.18 12.42
C GLY A 65 -1.31 17.04 12.95
N GLU A 66 -0.65 16.14 13.67
CA GLU A 66 -1.27 15.01 14.35
C GLU A 66 -1.13 15.16 15.87
N ARG A 67 -2.11 14.62 16.61
CA ARG A 67 -2.02 14.47 18.06
C ARG A 67 -1.47 13.08 18.36
N LEU A 68 -0.32 13.05 19.04
CA LEU A 68 0.30 11.84 19.58
C LEU A 68 -0.13 11.65 21.05
N MET A 69 -0.56 10.44 21.38
CA MET A 69 -1.00 9.99 22.71
C MET A 69 -0.25 8.69 23.05
N GLY A 70 0.31 8.60 24.25
CA GLY A 70 1.03 7.41 24.74
C GLY A 70 2.49 7.30 24.28
N SER A 71 3.09 8.38 23.78
CA SER A 71 4.55 8.47 23.56
C SER A 71 5.26 8.82 24.87
N ALA A 72 6.53 8.46 25.04
CA ALA A 72 7.32 8.79 26.24
C ALA A 72 7.47 10.32 26.47
N LEU A 73 7.22 11.14 25.43
CA LEU A 73 7.15 12.60 25.51
C LEU A 73 5.71 13.14 25.62
N ALA A 74 4.70 12.32 25.34
CA ALA A 74 3.30 12.68 25.43
C ALA A 74 2.74 12.28 26.80
N TRP A 75 2.30 13.27 27.57
CA TRP A 75 1.76 13.07 28.93
C TRP A 75 0.35 12.47 28.95
N GLU A 76 -0.23 12.16 27.79
CA GLU A 76 -1.60 11.64 27.63
C GLU A 76 -1.56 10.15 27.29
N GLU A 77 -2.39 9.35 27.95
CA GLU A 77 -2.56 7.93 27.62
C GLU A 77 -3.35 7.74 26.31
N PRO A 78 -3.15 6.63 25.56
CA PRO A 78 -3.99 6.28 24.42
C PRO A 78 -5.47 6.32 24.80
N GLN A 79 -6.26 6.99 23.98
CA GLN A 79 -7.66 7.27 24.27
C GLN A 79 -8.57 6.14 23.80
N ARG A 80 -9.65 5.90 24.54
CA ARG A 80 -10.69 4.90 24.20
C ARG A 80 -11.85 5.56 23.47
N LEU A 81 -12.66 4.74 22.79
CA LEU A 81 -13.90 5.21 22.18
C LEU A 81 -14.93 5.56 23.25
N ALA A 82 -15.57 6.72 23.11
CA ALA A 82 -16.77 7.05 23.87
C ALA A 82 -17.99 6.30 23.30
N PRO A 83 -19.07 6.16 24.10
CA PRO A 83 -20.36 5.71 23.59
C PRO A 83 -20.82 6.56 22.39
N PHE A 84 -21.42 5.91 21.38
CA PHE A 84 -21.90 6.62 20.20
C PHE A 84 -23.05 7.57 20.55
N PRO A 85 -23.00 8.84 20.11
CA PRO A 85 -24.01 9.83 20.45
C PRO A 85 -25.37 9.51 19.82
N GLU A 86 -26.44 10.04 20.41
CA GLU A 86 -27.79 9.94 19.86
C GLU A 86 -27.86 10.59 18.47
N GLY A 87 -28.45 9.89 17.50
CA GLY A 87 -28.52 10.37 16.10
C GLY A 87 -27.31 10.00 15.23
N SER A 88 -26.26 9.40 15.81
CA SER A 88 -25.18 8.80 15.03
C SER A 88 -25.66 7.53 14.31
N PRO A 89 -25.22 7.27 13.07
CA PRO A 89 -25.44 5.98 12.40
C PRO A 89 -24.90 4.80 13.21
N PHE A 90 -23.93 5.03 14.10
CA PHE A 90 -23.29 4.00 14.92
C PHE A 90 -24.02 3.72 16.25
N GLN A 91 -25.11 4.42 16.53
CA GLN A 91 -25.88 4.24 17.75
C GLN A 91 -26.27 2.77 17.97
N GLY A 92 -26.03 2.27 19.19
CA GLY A 92 -26.33 0.89 19.59
C GLY A 92 -25.27 -0.15 19.20
N LEU A 93 -24.16 0.22 18.54
CA LEU A 93 -23.03 -0.68 18.38
C LEU A 93 -22.29 -0.85 19.73
N PRO A 94 -21.86 -2.07 20.10
CA PRO A 94 -21.10 -2.29 21.32
C PRO A 94 -19.69 -1.72 21.18
N VAL A 95 -19.30 -0.81 22.07
CA VAL A 95 -17.94 -0.28 22.14
C VAL A 95 -17.09 -1.27 22.95
N ASN A 96 -16.00 -1.76 22.36
CA ASN A 96 -15.02 -2.60 23.06
C ASN A 96 -13.95 -1.71 23.72
N GLU A 97 -13.69 -1.92 25.00
CA GLU A 97 -12.69 -1.20 25.80
C GLU A 97 -11.24 -1.42 25.35
N GLU A 98 -10.97 -2.49 24.60
CA GLU A 98 -9.63 -2.78 24.04
C GLU A 98 -9.28 -1.88 22.84
N ILE A 99 -10.25 -1.15 22.30
CA ILE A 99 -10.02 -0.24 21.18
C ILE A 99 -9.37 1.03 21.71
N THR A 100 -8.13 1.26 21.29
CA THR A 100 -7.33 2.40 21.69
C THR A 100 -6.87 3.19 20.48
N VAL A 101 -6.82 4.50 20.64
CA VAL A 101 -6.35 5.47 19.66
C VAL A 101 -5.12 6.17 20.22
N SER A 102 -3.98 5.96 19.58
CA SER A 102 -2.71 6.57 19.97
C SER A 102 -2.37 7.78 19.11
N ARG A 103 -2.92 7.89 17.90
CA ARG A 103 -2.72 9.04 17.01
C ARG A 103 -4.02 9.44 16.33
N GLN A 104 -4.23 10.73 16.15
CA GLN A 104 -5.36 11.26 15.38
C GLN A 104 -5.06 12.61 14.75
N VAL A 105 -5.73 12.91 13.64
CA VAL A 105 -5.87 14.28 13.15
C VAL A 105 -6.97 14.96 13.94
N LEU A 106 -6.77 16.22 14.34
CA LEU A 106 -7.74 16.96 15.13
C LEU A 106 -8.60 17.86 14.24
N ALA A 107 -9.88 17.96 14.55
CA ALA A 107 -10.74 19.02 14.02
C ALA A 107 -10.51 20.34 14.80
N GLU A 108 -10.61 21.47 14.11
CA GLU A 108 -10.69 22.77 14.76
C GLU A 108 -12.04 22.89 15.52
N PRO A 109 -12.02 23.36 16.79
CA PRO A 109 -13.25 23.55 17.55
C PRO A 109 -14.19 24.54 16.85
N SER A 110 -15.39 24.09 16.50
CA SER A 110 -16.46 24.92 15.94
C SER A 110 -17.81 24.57 16.58
N ILE A 111 -18.81 25.43 16.40
CA ILE A 111 -20.17 25.20 16.91
C ILE A 111 -20.78 23.95 16.25
N GLU A 112 -20.55 23.80 14.94
CA GLU A 112 -21.07 22.71 14.09
C GLU A 112 -20.35 21.38 14.34
N LEU A 113 -19.16 21.39 14.94
CA LEU A 113 -18.39 20.17 15.25
C LEU A 113 -19.15 19.22 16.17
N ALA A 114 -20.02 19.77 17.03
CA ALA A 114 -20.89 18.97 17.88
C ALA A 114 -21.82 18.07 17.06
N GLU A 115 -22.47 18.68 16.07
CA GLU A 115 -23.50 18.09 15.19
C GLU A 115 -22.89 17.18 14.13
N ASN A 116 -21.72 17.55 13.61
CA ASN A 116 -21.04 16.80 12.57
C ASN A 116 -20.30 15.56 13.09
N SER A 117 -20.26 15.29 14.40
CA SER A 117 -19.49 14.17 14.97
C SER A 117 -20.36 12.92 15.16
N TRP A 118 -20.07 11.86 14.40
CA TRP A 118 -20.72 10.56 14.54
C TRP A 118 -20.09 9.65 15.60
N ALA A 119 -18.80 9.80 15.87
CA ALA A 119 -18.10 9.08 16.93
C ALA A 119 -17.10 10.01 17.62
N ARG A 120 -16.86 9.77 18.92
CA ARG A 120 -15.95 10.54 19.77
C ARG A 120 -15.08 9.62 20.60
N LEU A 121 -13.97 10.14 21.09
CA LEU A 121 -13.17 9.53 22.14
C LEU A 121 -13.66 9.97 23.52
N GLU A 122 -13.21 9.30 24.57
CA GLU A 122 -13.61 9.58 25.96
C GLU A 122 -13.32 11.03 26.40
N ASP A 123 -12.29 11.66 25.83
CA ASP A 123 -11.97 13.07 26.05
C ASP A 123 -12.85 14.06 25.25
N GLY A 124 -13.81 13.56 24.48
CA GLY A 124 -14.76 14.34 23.69
C GLY A 124 -14.27 14.71 22.28
N THR A 125 -13.02 14.40 21.93
CA THR A 125 -12.49 14.67 20.58
C THR A 125 -13.18 13.79 19.53
N PRO A 126 -13.49 14.33 18.34
CA PRO A 126 -14.23 13.59 17.32
C PRO A 126 -13.33 12.54 16.66
N LEU A 127 -13.81 11.31 16.55
CA LEU A 127 -13.14 10.21 15.83
C LEU A 127 -13.70 10.03 14.42
N VAL A 128 -15.00 10.26 14.24
CA VAL A 128 -15.65 10.25 12.93
C VAL A 128 -16.53 11.48 12.81
N THR A 129 -16.34 12.22 11.72
CA THR A 129 -17.14 13.41 11.39
C THR A 129 -17.78 13.26 10.02
N ALA A 130 -18.96 13.83 9.83
CA ALA A 130 -19.65 13.83 8.55
C ALA A 130 -20.44 15.12 8.32
N VAL A 131 -20.61 15.49 7.06
CA VAL A 131 -21.46 16.61 6.63
C VAL A 131 -22.19 16.24 5.35
N SER A 132 -23.44 16.67 5.23
CA SER A 132 -24.17 16.56 3.96
C SER A 132 -23.75 17.70 3.02
N ARG A 133 -23.49 17.38 1.76
CA ARG A 133 -23.18 18.39 0.73
C ARG A 133 -23.95 18.10 -0.55
N GLY A 134 -24.71 19.09 -1.01
CA GLY A 134 -25.64 18.89 -2.12
C GLY A 134 -26.61 17.76 -1.78
N GLN A 135 -26.65 16.73 -2.62
CA GLN A 135 -27.43 15.52 -2.37
C GLN A 135 -26.62 14.38 -1.73
N GLY A 136 -25.31 14.55 -1.54
CA GLY A 136 -24.41 13.50 -1.06
C GLY A 136 -23.89 13.74 0.35
N LEU A 137 -22.88 12.95 0.71
CA LEU A 137 -22.36 12.87 2.08
C LEU A 137 -20.84 12.78 2.07
N ILE A 138 -20.19 13.60 2.89
CA ILE A 138 -18.75 13.52 3.15
C ILE A 138 -18.56 12.99 4.56
N VAL A 139 -17.79 11.91 4.70
CA VAL A 139 -17.46 11.26 5.97
C VAL A 139 -15.94 11.20 6.10
N LEU A 140 -15.42 11.58 7.26
CA LEU A 140 -14.00 11.52 7.61
C LEU A 140 -13.81 10.72 8.90
N PHE A 141 -12.99 9.69 8.83
CA PHE A 141 -12.39 9.04 9.99
C PHE A 141 -11.09 9.76 10.33
N HIS A 142 -10.95 10.27 11.54
CA HIS A 142 -9.77 11.02 12.02
C HIS A 142 -8.53 10.13 12.29
N VAL A 143 -8.59 8.88 11.82
CA VAL A 143 -7.56 7.85 11.89
C VAL A 143 -7.47 7.10 10.55
N PRO A 144 -6.32 6.50 10.22
CA PRO A 144 -6.17 5.68 9.02
C PRO A 144 -6.99 4.39 9.10
N ALA A 145 -7.26 3.80 7.93
CA ALA A 145 -7.82 2.46 7.80
C ALA A 145 -6.81 1.33 8.11
N SER A 146 -5.69 1.66 8.77
CA SER A 146 -4.57 0.77 9.10
C SER A 146 -4.27 0.83 10.60
N PRO A 147 -3.68 -0.24 11.18
CA PRO A 147 -3.49 -0.32 12.64
C PRO A 147 -2.41 0.61 13.20
N GLY A 148 -1.74 1.41 12.38
CA GLY A 148 -0.58 2.19 12.81
C GLY A 148 -0.89 3.31 13.82
N TRP A 149 -2.14 3.76 13.89
CA TRP A 149 -2.58 4.89 14.72
C TRP A 149 -3.65 4.50 15.75
N SER A 150 -4.33 3.37 15.53
CA SER A 150 -5.34 2.85 16.45
C SER A 150 -5.57 1.35 16.24
N SER A 151 -6.08 0.67 17.26
CA SER A 151 -6.50 -0.73 17.14
C SER A 151 -7.89 -0.89 16.50
N LEU A 152 -8.58 0.20 16.16
CA LEU A 152 -9.93 0.17 15.57
C LEU A 152 -9.96 -0.69 14.28
N PRO A 153 -9.05 -0.56 13.29
CA PRO A 153 -9.10 -1.36 12.07
C PRO A 153 -8.90 -2.86 12.28
N LEU A 154 -8.39 -3.29 13.43
CA LEU A 154 -8.25 -4.70 13.81
C LEU A 154 -9.51 -5.27 14.46
N SER A 155 -10.51 -4.44 14.73
CA SER A 155 -11.72 -4.83 15.47
C SER A 155 -12.90 -5.13 14.55
N GLY A 156 -13.81 -6.01 15.01
CA GLY A 156 -15.10 -6.22 14.35
C GLY A 156 -15.99 -4.96 14.34
N LEU A 157 -15.80 -4.05 15.30
CA LEU A 157 -16.54 -2.78 15.38
C LEU A 157 -16.30 -1.91 14.15
N PHE A 158 -15.06 -1.87 13.65
CA PHE A 158 -14.72 -1.12 12.44
C PHE A 158 -15.49 -1.61 11.22
N VAL A 159 -15.60 -2.93 11.06
CA VAL A 159 -16.37 -3.53 9.96
C VAL A 159 -17.84 -3.13 10.04
N GLU A 160 -18.44 -3.13 11.23
CA GLU A 160 -19.82 -2.70 11.44
C GLU A 160 -20.01 -1.19 11.18
N MET A 161 -19.06 -0.34 11.63
CA MET A 161 -19.08 1.10 11.32
C MET A 161 -19.01 1.35 9.82
N LEU A 162 -18.14 0.64 9.09
CA LEU A 162 -18.05 0.77 7.63
C LEU A 162 -19.32 0.31 6.94
N ARG A 163 -19.90 -0.83 7.34
CA ARG A 163 -21.18 -1.31 6.80
C ARG A 163 -22.28 -0.28 6.98
N ARG A 164 -22.44 0.28 8.18
CA ARG A 164 -23.45 1.30 8.44
C ARG A 164 -23.21 2.58 7.64
N THR A 165 -21.96 3.01 7.53
CA THR A 165 -21.57 4.18 6.73
C THR A 165 -21.93 3.97 5.26
N VAL A 166 -21.47 2.87 4.65
CA VAL A 166 -21.74 2.55 3.23
C VAL A 166 -23.23 2.39 2.96
N ASN A 167 -24.00 1.81 3.89
CA ASN A 167 -25.45 1.67 3.74
C ASN A 167 -26.19 3.02 3.64
N LEU A 168 -25.63 4.11 4.19
CA LEU A 168 -26.20 5.45 4.02
C LEU A 168 -26.12 5.94 2.56
N SER A 169 -25.13 5.48 1.79
CA SER A 169 -24.95 5.86 0.38
C SER A 169 -26.04 5.25 -0.51
N GLY A 170 -26.51 4.05 -0.17
CA GLY A 170 -27.69 3.43 -0.78
C GLY A 170 -29.01 4.06 -0.32
N GLY A 171 -29.00 4.77 0.82
CA GLY A 171 -30.18 5.34 1.46
C GLY A 171 -30.76 6.60 0.79
N ILE A 172 -29.98 7.31 -0.02
CA ILE A 172 -30.46 8.53 -0.69
C ILE A 172 -31.19 8.21 -2.02
N ARG A 173 -30.97 7.01 -2.61
CA ARG A 173 -31.73 6.50 -3.77
C ARG A 173 -32.68 5.34 -3.45
N GLY A 174 -32.46 4.62 -2.34
CA GLY A 174 -33.29 3.48 -1.91
C GLY A 174 -34.60 3.85 -1.18
N GLN A 175 -34.76 5.10 -0.75
CA GLN A 175 -36.02 5.57 -0.15
C GLN A 175 -37.22 5.52 -1.12
N SER A 176 -36.99 5.42 -2.43
CA SER A 176 -38.05 5.31 -3.42
C SER A 176 -38.83 4.00 -3.32
N ALA A 177 -38.19 2.89 -2.95
CA ALA A 177 -38.85 1.58 -2.86
C ALA A 177 -39.51 1.35 -1.49
N GLN A 178 -38.90 1.82 -0.40
CA GLN A 178 -39.48 1.72 0.96
C GLN A 178 -40.65 2.70 1.18
N ASN A 179 -40.64 3.87 0.53
CA ASN A 179 -41.75 4.83 0.59
C ASN A 179 -42.78 4.64 -0.54
N ALA A 180 -42.51 3.76 -1.52
CA ALA A 180 -43.52 3.39 -2.50
C ALA A 180 -44.61 2.56 -1.81
N ALA A 181 -45.86 2.98 -1.96
CA ALA A 181 -47.01 2.24 -1.46
C ALA A 181 -47.13 0.84 -2.12
N THR A 182 -46.52 0.64 -3.29
CA THR A 182 -46.54 -0.64 -3.99
C THR A 182 -45.24 -0.83 -4.78
N VAL A 183 -44.62 -2.00 -4.66
CA VAL A 183 -43.36 -2.35 -5.34
C VAL A 183 -43.60 -3.45 -6.39
N PRO A 184 -43.24 -3.23 -7.67
CA PRO A 184 -43.39 -4.24 -8.71
C PRO A 184 -42.33 -5.34 -8.58
N PRO A 185 -42.57 -6.56 -9.10
CA PRO A 185 -41.56 -7.61 -9.08
C PRO A 185 -40.38 -7.25 -10.00
N TYR A 186 -39.16 -7.30 -9.47
CA TYR A 186 -37.93 -7.05 -10.23
C TYR A 186 -37.23 -8.36 -10.62
N GLN A 187 -37.09 -9.28 -9.67
CA GLN A 187 -36.61 -10.64 -9.89
C GLN A 187 -37.33 -11.59 -8.94
N THR A 188 -37.65 -12.81 -9.39
CA THR A 188 -38.37 -13.81 -8.58
C THR A 188 -37.55 -15.09 -8.49
N LEU A 189 -37.65 -15.82 -7.38
CA LEU A 189 -37.07 -17.15 -7.25
C LEU A 189 -37.88 -18.16 -8.08
N ASP A 190 -37.18 -19.00 -8.84
CA ASP A 190 -37.76 -20.20 -9.43
C ASP A 190 -37.81 -21.36 -8.42
N ALA A 191 -38.40 -22.49 -8.83
CA ALA A 191 -38.54 -23.69 -7.99
C ALA A 191 -37.20 -24.34 -7.60
N PHE A 192 -36.09 -23.94 -8.23
CA PHE A 192 -34.74 -24.42 -7.92
C PHE A 192 -33.95 -23.43 -7.05
N GLY A 193 -34.57 -22.34 -6.60
CA GLY A 193 -33.93 -21.32 -5.77
C GLY A 193 -33.10 -20.31 -6.56
N ARG A 194 -33.27 -20.20 -7.87
CA ARG A 194 -32.52 -19.25 -8.71
C ARG A 194 -33.33 -17.99 -8.94
N LEU A 195 -32.67 -16.83 -8.87
CA LEU A 195 -33.27 -15.56 -9.27
C LEU A 195 -33.44 -15.51 -10.79
N VAL A 196 -34.67 -15.35 -11.24
CA VAL A 196 -35.08 -15.25 -12.65
C VAL A 196 -35.90 -13.99 -12.88
N ARG A 197 -36.18 -13.68 -14.15
CA ARG A 197 -37.14 -12.62 -14.48
C ARG A 197 -38.52 -12.97 -13.92
N PRO A 198 -39.30 -11.98 -13.45
CA PRO A 198 -40.64 -12.21 -12.92
C PRO A 198 -41.51 -13.00 -13.89
N PHE A 199 -42.30 -13.92 -13.34
CA PHE A 199 -43.29 -14.62 -14.14
C PHE A 199 -44.38 -13.65 -14.59
N PRO A 200 -45.01 -13.86 -15.76
CA PRO A 200 -46.07 -12.97 -16.27
C PRO A 200 -47.25 -12.80 -15.32
N GLU A 201 -47.45 -13.75 -14.40
CA GLU A 201 -48.55 -13.80 -13.44
C GLU A 201 -48.18 -13.15 -12.09
N THR A 202 -46.94 -12.67 -11.93
CA THR A 202 -46.47 -12.03 -10.70
C THR A 202 -47.03 -10.62 -10.56
N VAL A 203 -47.57 -10.32 -9.38
CA VAL A 203 -48.22 -9.05 -9.06
C VAL A 203 -47.30 -8.20 -8.19
N ALA A 204 -47.48 -6.88 -8.23
CA ALA A 204 -46.81 -5.95 -7.34
C ALA A 204 -47.31 -6.11 -5.89
N ILE A 205 -46.42 -5.94 -4.91
CA ILE A 205 -46.73 -6.11 -3.49
C ILE A 205 -46.89 -4.73 -2.85
N ASP A 206 -47.94 -4.54 -2.04
CA ASP A 206 -48.05 -3.40 -1.15
C ASP A 206 -47.02 -3.54 -0.01
N THR A 207 -46.17 -2.54 0.15
CA THR A 207 -45.07 -2.55 1.13
C THR A 207 -45.56 -2.71 2.57
N SER A 208 -46.76 -2.19 2.89
CA SER A 208 -47.38 -2.33 4.22
C SER A 208 -47.85 -3.76 4.51
N GLN A 209 -48.16 -4.54 3.46
CA GLN A 209 -48.64 -5.91 3.59
C GLN A 209 -47.53 -6.95 3.47
N MET A 210 -46.34 -6.55 3.00
CA MET A 210 -45.24 -7.46 2.70
C MET A 210 -44.80 -8.32 3.90
N ALA A 211 -44.82 -7.77 5.12
CA ALA A 211 -44.46 -8.51 6.33
C ALA A 211 -45.48 -9.61 6.71
N ASN A 212 -46.74 -9.44 6.33
CA ASN A 212 -47.84 -10.37 6.64
C ASN A 212 -48.19 -11.29 5.46
N LEU A 213 -47.56 -11.08 4.30
CA LEU A 213 -47.84 -11.84 3.09
C LEU A 213 -47.02 -13.14 3.10
N SER A 214 -47.68 -14.27 2.91
CA SER A 214 -46.99 -15.55 2.69
C SER A 214 -46.68 -15.74 1.20
N PRO A 215 -45.49 -16.24 0.84
CA PRO A 215 -45.13 -16.49 -0.55
C PRO A 215 -46.13 -17.42 -1.26
N ASN A 216 -46.54 -17.04 -2.47
CA ASN A 216 -47.52 -17.78 -3.27
C ASN A 216 -47.24 -17.61 -4.77
N ALA A 217 -48.04 -18.25 -5.64
CA ALA A 217 -47.80 -18.21 -7.09
C ALA A 217 -47.87 -16.79 -7.69
N GLN A 218 -48.72 -15.91 -7.14
CA GLN A 218 -48.84 -14.51 -7.60
C GLN A 218 -47.80 -13.59 -6.97
N ASN A 219 -47.25 -13.97 -5.81
CA ASN A 219 -46.23 -13.24 -5.07
C ASN A 219 -45.11 -14.24 -4.69
N PRO A 220 -44.31 -14.72 -5.65
CA PRO A 220 -43.20 -15.60 -5.36
C PRO A 220 -42.11 -14.85 -4.58
N PRO A 221 -41.28 -15.55 -3.80
CA PRO A 221 -40.12 -14.94 -3.14
C PRO A 221 -39.21 -14.27 -4.17
N GLY A 222 -38.52 -13.20 -3.81
CA GLY A 222 -37.66 -12.48 -4.74
C GLY A 222 -37.36 -11.05 -4.34
N LEU A 223 -36.94 -10.25 -5.30
CA LEU A 223 -36.63 -8.83 -5.16
C LEU A 223 -37.75 -8.03 -5.83
N TYR A 224 -38.38 -7.14 -5.06
CA TYR A 224 -39.48 -6.28 -5.52
C TYR A 224 -39.05 -4.81 -5.47
N GLY A 225 -39.17 -4.10 -6.58
CA GLY A 225 -38.73 -2.73 -6.77
C GLY A 225 -38.29 -2.47 -8.22
N ASN A 226 -37.24 -1.68 -8.38
CA ASN A 226 -36.62 -1.39 -9.67
C ASN A 226 -35.10 -1.60 -9.61
N GLN A 227 -34.39 -1.25 -10.69
CA GLN A 227 -32.92 -1.32 -10.74
C GLN A 227 -32.25 -0.41 -9.71
N ASP A 228 -32.93 0.67 -9.32
CA ASP A 228 -32.40 1.72 -8.44
C ASP A 228 -32.65 1.44 -6.94
N GLY A 229 -33.50 0.45 -6.62
CA GLY A 229 -33.80 0.04 -5.25
C GLY A 229 -34.86 -1.07 -5.19
N PHE A 230 -34.62 -2.08 -4.37
CA PHE A 230 -35.52 -3.21 -4.18
C PHE A 230 -35.60 -3.67 -2.72
N ILE A 231 -36.72 -4.31 -2.38
CA ILE A 231 -37.00 -4.94 -1.09
C ILE A 231 -37.02 -6.46 -1.31
N ALA A 232 -36.39 -7.21 -0.42
CA ALA A 232 -36.40 -8.66 -0.47
C ALA A 232 -37.68 -9.22 0.16
N PHE A 233 -38.43 -10.02 -0.60
CA PHE A 233 -39.54 -10.82 -0.12
C PHE A 233 -39.06 -12.28 0.03
N ASN A 234 -38.82 -12.69 1.28
CA ASN A 234 -38.11 -13.94 1.57
C ASN A 234 -39.02 -15.17 1.47
N ALA A 235 -38.43 -16.30 1.05
CA ALA A 235 -39.14 -17.58 0.96
C ALA A 235 -39.44 -18.20 2.33
N ILE A 236 -38.65 -17.82 3.33
CA ILE A 236 -38.72 -18.30 4.70
C ILE A 236 -38.80 -17.09 5.64
N GLY A 237 -39.64 -17.18 6.67
CA GLY A 237 -39.74 -16.19 7.73
C GLY A 237 -38.83 -16.50 8.92
N GLU A 238 -38.78 -15.60 9.90
CA GLU A 238 -37.95 -15.75 11.13
C GLU A 238 -38.29 -16.99 11.96
N GLU A 239 -39.51 -17.54 11.85
CA GLU A 239 -39.95 -18.71 12.61
C GLU A 239 -39.50 -20.06 12.02
N VAL A 240 -38.80 -20.06 10.87
CA VAL A 240 -38.37 -21.32 10.22
C VAL A 240 -37.15 -21.90 10.93
N SER A 241 -37.39 -22.95 11.73
CA SER A 241 -36.32 -23.78 12.28
C SER A 241 -35.77 -24.74 11.21
N LEU A 242 -34.53 -24.51 10.78
CA LEU A 242 -33.83 -25.39 9.86
C LEU A 242 -33.31 -26.61 10.62
N ALA A 243 -33.97 -27.76 10.43
CA ALA A 243 -33.45 -29.03 10.92
C ALA A 243 -32.26 -29.48 10.06
N PRO A 244 -31.20 -30.06 10.66
CA PRO A 244 -30.07 -30.57 9.90
C PRO A 244 -30.52 -31.67 8.92
N LEU A 245 -30.12 -31.53 7.66
CA LEU A 245 -30.46 -32.49 6.62
C LEU A 245 -29.74 -33.81 6.88
N ASN A 246 -30.45 -34.88 7.25
CA ASN A 246 -29.83 -36.19 7.42
C ASN A 246 -29.68 -36.89 6.05
N VAL A 247 -28.48 -36.82 5.46
CA VAL A 247 -28.18 -37.41 4.14
C VAL A 247 -27.76 -38.88 4.19
N GLY A 248 -27.76 -39.53 5.37
CA GLY A 248 -27.42 -40.96 5.49
C GLY A 248 -25.94 -41.31 5.26
N TYR A 249 -25.09 -40.30 5.09
CA TYR A 249 -23.63 -40.39 5.01
C TYR A 249 -23.01 -39.43 6.03
N PRO A 250 -21.79 -39.70 6.52
CA PRO A 250 -21.09 -38.77 7.40
C PRO A 250 -20.97 -37.41 6.71
N GLN A 251 -21.58 -36.40 7.30
CA GLN A 251 -21.45 -35.01 6.86
C GLN A 251 -20.13 -34.47 7.38
N PHE A 252 -19.24 -34.15 6.47
CA PHE A 252 -18.10 -33.29 6.78
C PHE A 252 -18.62 -31.86 6.67
N GLY A 253 -18.70 -31.16 7.79
CA GLY A 253 -18.88 -29.71 7.76
C GLY A 253 -17.74 -29.08 6.95
N TYR A 254 -18.01 -27.96 6.27
CA TYR A 254 -16.93 -27.05 5.89
C TYR A 254 -16.34 -26.50 7.20
N GLU A 255 -15.45 -27.27 7.82
CA GLU A 255 -14.57 -26.75 8.85
C GLU A 255 -13.57 -25.82 8.15
N THR A 256 -13.83 -24.52 8.28
CA THR A 256 -12.82 -23.48 8.14
C THR A 256 -11.61 -23.88 8.97
N GLY A 257 -10.52 -24.19 8.29
CA GLY A 257 -9.25 -24.54 8.92
C GLY A 257 -9.11 -26.03 9.22
N ARG A 258 -9.02 -26.86 8.18
CA ARG A 258 -8.28 -28.11 8.33
C ARG A 258 -6.83 -27.72 8.65
N VAL A 259 -6.46 -27.80 9.93
CA VAL A 259 -5.06 -27.88 10.33
C VAL A 259 -4.50 -29.05 9.52
N LEU A 260 -3.69 -28.73 8.50
CA LEU A 260 -2.92 -29.73 7.78
C LEU A 260 -2.24 -30.56 8.85
N SER A 261 -2.61 -31.85 8.94
CA SER A 261 -2.01 -32.78 9.90
C SER A 261 -0.51 -32.55 9.88
N VAL A 262 0.03 -32.06 10.99
CA VAL A 262 1.37 -31.46 11.05
C VAL A 262 2.40 -32.55 10.76
N LEU A 263 2.77 -32.69 9.48
CA LEU A 263 3.75 -33.66 9.00
C LEU A 263 5.17 -33.35 9.50
N LYS A 264 5.36 -32.23 10.21
CA LYS A 264 6.63 -31.81 10.84
C LYS A 264 7.24 -32.95 11.66
N TRP A 265 6.47 -33.59 12.54
CA TRP A 265 6.99 -34.64 13.42
C TRP A 265 7.35 -35.94 12.66
N PRO A 266 6.50 -36.49 11.79
CA PRO A 266 6.88 -37.63 10.94
C PRO A 266 8.10 -37.35 10.06
N LEU A 267 8.21 -36.15 9.49
CA LEU A 267 9.33 -35.78 8.63
C LEU A 267 10.63 -35.60 9.43
N LEU A 268 10.57 -34.99 10.62
CA LEU A 268 11.74 -34.90 11.51
C LEU A 268 12.23 -36.28 11.95
N GLN A 269 11.32 -37.21 12.25
CA GLN A 269 11.67 -38.60 12.55
C GLN A 269 12.34 -39.29 11.35
N LEU A 270 11.84 -39.07 10.14
CA LEU A 270 12.44 -39.60 8.91
C LEU A 270 13.84 -39.03 8.66
N VAL A 271 14.02 -37.71 8.79
CA VAL A 271 15.32 -37.06 8.64
C VAL A 271 16.31 -37.56 9.68
N LEU A 272 15.89 -37.71 10.94
CA LEU A 272 16.74 -38.26 12.00
C LEU A 272 17.18 -39.70 11.69
N LEU A 273 16.28 -40.54 11.19
CA LEU A 273 16.60 -41.92 10.79
C LEU A 273 17.61 -41.94 9.63
N ILE A 274 17.46 -41.06 8.66
CA ILE A 274 18.39 -40.92 7.54
C ILE A 274 19.78 -40.47 8.04
N LEU A 275 19.83 -39.50 8.95
CA LEU A 275 21.08 -39.02 9.54
C LEU A 275 21.81 -40.13 10.32
N ILE A 276 21.08 -40.90 11.12
CA ILE A 276 21.63 -42.04 11.85
C ILE A 276 22.18 -43.07 10.86
N ALA A 277 21.42 -43.40 9.81
CA ALA A 277 21.87 -44.32 8.78
C ALA A 277 23.13 -43.83 8.06
N ASP A 278 23.19 -42.55 7.69
CA ASP A 278 24.37 -41.93 7.07
C ASP A 278 25.60 -41.97 8.00
N THR A 279 25.39 -41.78 9.30
CA THR A 279 26.46 -41.86 10.30
C THR A 279 27.04 -43.28 10.37
N PHE A 280 26.18 -44.32 10.38
CA PHE A 280 26.62 -45.71 10.35
C PHE A 280 27.32 -46.08 9.03
N ILE A 281 26.80 -45.60 7.89
CA ILE A 281 27.42 -45.80 6.58
C ILE A 281 28.81 -45.13 6.55
N SER A 282 28.91 -43.89 7.05
CA SER A 282 30.17 -43.15 7.14
C SER A 282 31.19 -43.82 8.06
N LEU A 283 30.76 -44.34 9.21
CA LEU A 283 31.62 -45.11 10.12
C LEU A 283 32.11 -46.42 9.49
N PHE A 284 31.25 -47.09 8.73
CA PHE A 284 31.60 -48.30 7.97
C PHE A 284 32.60 -48.00 6.85
N LEU A 285 32.35 -46.97 6.03
CA LEU A 285 33.23 -46.55 4.94
C LEU A 285 34.60 -46.08 5.45
N ARG A 286 34.66 -45.44 6.63
CA ARG A 286 35.90 -45.03 7.29
C ARG A 286 36.60 -46.16 8.06
N GLY A 287 36.02 -47.36 8.10
CA GLY A 287 36.64 -48.55 8.68
C GLY A 287 36.61 -48.66 10.20
N TYR A 288 35.83 -47.82 10.89
CA TYR A 288 35.70 -47.85 12.36
C TYR A 288 34.82 -49.00 12.87
N ILE A 289 34.03 -49.62 11.99
CA ILE A 289 33.21 -50.80 12.29
C ILE A 289 33.67 -51.95 11.39
N SER A 290 34.29 -52.97 11.98
CA SER A 290 34.76 -54.16 11.25
C SER A 290 33.64 -55.20 11.16
N MET A 291 32.92 -55.23 10.03
CA MET A 291 32.07 -56.38 9.72
C MET A 291 32.93 -57.52 9.15
N PRO A 292 32.67 -58.78 9.52
CA PRO A 292 33.30 -59.92 8.86
C PRO A 292 32.93 -59.91 7.37
N ARG A 293 33.94 -60.09 6.53
CA ARG A 293 33.95 -59.93 5.06
C ARG A 293 32.69 -60.50 4.38
N LEU A 294 31.70 -59.65 4.13
CA LEU A 294 30.70 -59.88 3.09
C LEU A 294 31.25 -59.30 1.78
N HIS A 295 31.39 -60.19 0.81
CA HIS A 295 32.08 -60.00 -0.47
C HIS A 295 31.70 -58.69 -1.19
N ALA A 296 32.74 -57.99 -1.67
CA ALA A 296 32.73 -56.68 -2.30
C ALA A 296 32.03 -56.58 -3.68
N ALA A 297 31.03 -57.42 -3.95
CA ALA A 297 30.27 -57.40 -5.21
C ALA A 297 28.88 -56.74 -5.09
N ALA A 298 28.31 -56.61 -3.89
CA ALA A 298 26.95 -56.09 -3.72
C ALA A 298 26.84 -54.55 -3.63
N GLY A 299 27.92 -53.84 -3.24
CA GLY A 299 27.89 -52.39 -3.02
C GLY A 299 27.83 -51.52 -4.28
N ARG A 300 28.22 -52.06 -5.45
CA ARG A 300 28.23 -51.30 -6.72
C ARG A 300 26.86 -51.25 -7.40
N ALA A 301 25.97 -52.21 -7.13
CA ALA A 301 24.63 -52.26 -7.72
C ALA A 301 23.65 -51.29 -7.05
N GLY A 302 23.76 -51.07 -5.73
CA GLY A 302 22.88 -50.17 -4.98
C GLY A 302 23.10 -48.69 -5.31
N MET A 303 24.34 -48.28 -5.56
CA MET A 303 24.66 -46.89 -5.90
C MET A 303 24.21 -46.51 -7.32
N LEU A 304 24.22 -47.46 -8.26
CA LEU A 304 23.66 -47.27 -9.61
C LEU A 304 22.13 -47.19 -9.61
N LEU A 305 21.45 -47.92 -8.72
CA LEU A 305 19.99 -47.88 -8.60
C LEU A 305 19.49 -46.56 -7.98
N LEU A 306 20.23 -46.00 -7.01
CA LEU A 306 19.92 -44.70 -6.41
C LEU A 306 20.16 -43.52 -7.37
N VAL A 307 21.22 -43.57 -8.19
CA VAL A 307 21.47 -42.58 -9.25
C VAL A 307 20.43 -42.69 -10.38
N ALA A 308 19.99 -43.91 -10.72
CA ALA A 308 18.95 -44.13 -11.74
C ALA A 308 17.56 -43.65 -11.29
N LEU A 309 17.20 -43.79 -10.00
CA LEU A 309 15.94 -43.24 -9.48
C LEU A 309 15.95 -41.70 -9.38
N ALA A 310 17.11 -41.08 -9.11
CA ALA A 310 17.24 -39.63 -9.08
C ALA A 310 17.20 -38.99 -10.49
N ALA A 311 17.69 -39.70 -11.51
CA ALA A 311 17.67 -39.24 -12.90
C ALA A 311 16.28 -39.37 -13.56
N ALA A 312 15.40 -40.23 -13.06
CA ALA A 312 14.07 -40.48 -13.64
C ALA A 312 12.99 -39.44 -13.26
N GLN A 313 13.30 -38.48 -12.38
CA GLN A 313 12.38 -37.42 -11.92
C GLN A 313 12.62 -36.05 -12.60
N ILE A 314 13.51 -35.98 -13.60
CA ILE A 314 13.84 -34.74 -14.35
C ILE A 314 13.21 -34.75 -15.75
N GLY A 315 12.16 -35.56 -15.96
CA GLY A 315 11.42 -35.61 -17.23
C GLY A 315 10.08 -34.89 -17.12
N ASP A 316 9.83 -33.96 -18.05
CA ASP A 316 8.56 -33.28 -18.35
C ASP A 316 8.22 -32.00 -17.56
N ALA A 317 8.95 -30.93 -17.88
CA ALA A 317 8.41 -29.58 -17.91
C ALA A 317 8.71 -28.93 -19.28
N ARG A 318 7.90 -29.29 -20.29
CA ARG A 318 7.77 -28.49 -21.53
C ARG A 318 6.36 -27.92 -21.56
N ALA A 319 6.20 -26.77 -20.93
CA ALA A 319 5.02 -25.93 -21.09
C ALA A 319 5.13 -25.12 -22.39
N ALA A 320 3.98 -24.95 -23.03
CA ALA A 320 3.80 -24.40 -24.36
C ALA A 320 4.07 -22.88 -24.42
N GLU A 321 4.96 -22.46 -25.31
CA GLU A 321 5.07 -21.07 -25.76
C GLU A 321 4.27 -20.89 -27.06
N GLY A 322 3.06 -20.34 -26.90
CA GLY A 322 2.41 -19.60 -27.97
C GLY A 322 3.01 -18.20 -28.03
N LEU A 323 3.59 -17.83 -29.17
CA LEU A 323 4.20 -16.52 -29.40
C LEU A 323 3.19 -15.38 -29.17
N PRO A 324 3.47 -14.42 -28.28
CA PRO A 324 2.74 -13.16 -28.22
C PRO A 324 3.19 -12.21 -29.34
N ASP A 325 2.28 -11.33 -29.72
CA ASP A 325 2.44 -10.20 -30.65
C ASP A 325 3.81 -9.46 -30.47
N PRO A 326 4.58 -9.21 -31.55
CA PRO A 326 5.89 -8.52 -31.47
C PRO A 326 5.87 -7.18 -30.73
N GLN A 327 4.74 -6.47 -30.73
CA GLN A 327 4.59 -5.20 -30.01
C GLN A 327 4.46 -5.41 -28.48
N ALA A 328 3.77 -6.47 -28.06
CA ALA A 328 3.63 -6.85 -26.65
C ALA A 328 4.93 -7.45 -26.11
N ALA A 329 5.70 -8.16 -26.94
CA ALA A 329 7.01 -8.68 -26.60
C ALA A 329 8.05 -7.57 -26.36
N MET A 330 7.98 -6.46 -27.11
CA MET A 330 8.84 -5.28 -26.91
C MET A 330 8.53 -4.55 -25.60
N ASN A 331 7.24 -4.46 -25.24
CA ASN A 331 6.78 -3.85 -23.98
C ASN A 331 7.06 -4.75 -22.78
N MET A 332 6.96 -6.07 -22.95
CA MET A 332 7.26 -7.05 -21.90
C MET A 332 8.77 -7.22 -21.69
N ALA A 333 9.59 -7.16 -22.76
CA ALA A 333 11.06 -7.10 -22.64
C ALA A 333 11.52 -5.79 -21.98
N SER A 334 10.88 -4.65 -22.30
CA SER A 334 11.18 -3.38 -21.64
C SER A 334 10.70 -3.29 -20.19
N ALA A 335 9.70 -4.10 -19.79
CA ALA A 335 9.25 -4.24 -18.41
C ALA A 335 10.15 -5.18 -17.56
N LEU A 336 10.97 -6.01 -18.21
CA LEU A 336 11.93 -6.91 -17.55
C LEU A 336 13.33 -6.28 -17.40
N ASP A 337 13.70 -5.35 -18.28
CA ASP A 337 14.95 -4.59 -18.18
C ASP A 337 14.73 -3.33 -17.36
N THR A 338 15.14 -3.34 -16.09
CA THR A 338 14.96 -2.18 -15.22
C THR A 338 15.92 -1.07 -15.63
N LYS A 339 15.40 0.09 -16.04
CA LYS A 339 16.19 1.24 -16.54
C LYS A 339 16.24 2.35 -15.50
N LEU A 340 17.41 2.97 -15.34
CA LEU A 340 17.51 4.25 -14.64
C LEU A 340 16.98 5.35 -15.55
N ALA A 341 16.14 6.24 -15.03
CA ALA A 341 15.57 7.31 -15.80
C ALA A 341 15.84 8.68 -15.16
N TYR A 342 15.98 9.70 -16.01
CA TYR A 342 16.03 11.10 -15.60
C TYR A 342 14.92 11.88 -16.28
N VAL A 343 14.42 12.92 -15.60
CA VAL A 343 13.41 13.82 -16.17
C VAL A 343 14.08 14.82 -17.13
N ILE A 344 13.54 14.90 -18.35
CA ILE A 344 13.94 15.91 -19.34
C ILE A 344 13.39 17.26 -18.89
N THR A 345 14.29 18.20 -18.64
CA THR A 345 13.94 19.50 -18.07
C THR A 345 13.77 20.60 -19.11
N GLY A 346 14.28 20.37 -20.32
CA GLY A 346 14.38 21.38 -21.38
C GLY A 346 15.65 22.23 -21.29
N ASP A 347 16.45 22.06 -20.23
CA ASP A 347 17.81 22.60 -20.13
C ASP A 347 18.81 21.55 -20.64
N GLY A 348 19.38 21.77 -21.83
CA GLY A 348 20.23 20.79 -22.48
C GLY A 348 21.53 20.46 -21.71
N GLU A 349 22.05 21.38 -20.89
CA GLU A 349 23.24 21.10 -20.08
C GLU A 349 22.89 20.20 -18.89
N ALA A 350 21.78 20.49 -18.21
CA ALA A 350 21.28 19.67 -17.11
C ALA A 350 20.87 18.27 -17.58
N ASP A 351 20.20 18.18 -18.73
CA ASP A 351 19.73 16.92 -19.30
C ASP A 351 20.90 16.03 -19.75
N GLU A 352 21.93 16.60 -20.39
CA GLU A 352 23.15 15.86 -20.76
C GLU A 352 23.96 15.43 -19.53
N MET A 353 24.06 16.28 -18.51
CA MET A 353 24.73 15.92 -17.27
C MET A 353 24.00 14.78 -16.55
N SER A 354 22.67 14.81 -16.52
CA SER A 354 21.83 13.74 -15.95
C SER A 354 22.03 12.42 -16.68
N ARG A 355 22.05 12.47 -18.03
CA ARG A 355 22.32 11.32 -18.89
C ARG A 355 23.69 10.71 -18.61
N ALA A 356 24.74 11.53 -18.58
CA ALA A 356 26.10 11.08 -18.30
C ALA A 356 26.27 10.57 -16.86
N GLY A 357 25.63 11.24 -15.90
CA GLY A 357 25.59 10.87 -14.49
C GLY A 357 24.98 9.49 -14.26
N LEU A 358 23.77 9.27 -14.77
CA LEU A 358 23.11 7.98 -14.65
C LEU A 358 23.81 6.88 -15.45
N PHE A 359 24.50 7.22 -16.54
CA PHE A 359 25.29 6.24 -17.29
C PHE A 359 26.48 5.77 -16.44
N GLY A 360 27.22 6.71 -15.84
CA GLY A 360 28.30 6.38 -14.92
C GLY A 360 27.80 5.60 -13.69
N LEU A 361 26.65 5.98 -13.14
CA LEU A 361 26.01 5.23 -12.05
C LEU A 361 25.65 3.81 -12.47
N SER A 362 25.11 3.61 -13.67
CA SER A 362 24.77 2.30 -14.22
C SER A 362 26.01 1.39 -14.27
N LEU A 363 27.16 1.92 -14.71
CA LEU A 363 28.43 1.20 -14.70
C LEU A 363 28.88 0.84 -13.28
N GLN A 364 28.76 1.77 -12.32
CA GLN A 364 29.14 1.52 -10.93
C GLN A 364 28.25 0.45 -10.28
N VAL A 365 26.95 0.47 -10.55
CA VAL A 365 26.01 -0.52 -10.02
C VAL A 365 26.28 -1.89 -10.65
N HIS A 366 26.47 -1.97 -11.97
CA HIS A 366 26.82 -3.21 -12.66
C HIS A 366 28.14 -3.81 -12.16
N ALA A 367 29.15 -2.96 -11.91
CA ALA A 367 30.45 -3.43 -11.42
C ALA A 367 30.44 -3.97 -9.98
N ARG A 368 29.43 -3.61 -9.17
CA ARG A 368 29.40 -3.86 -7.72
C ARG A 368 28.22 -4.69 -7.25
N THR A 369 27.24 -4.93 -8.12
CA THR A 369 26.02 -5.65 -7.81
C THR A 369 25.68 -6.64 -8.93
N VAL A 370 24.74 -7.55 -8.69
CA VAL A 370 24.20 -8.46 -9.73
C VAL A 370 23.18 -7.78 -10.65
N TYR A 371 22.88 -6.50 -10.40
CA TYR A 371 21.94 -5.74 -11.18
C TYR A 371 22.63 -5.15 -12.41
N GLU A 372 22.07 -5.42 -13.60
CA GLU A 372 22.62 -5.00 -14.89
C GLU A 372 21.72 -3.94 -15.54
N PRO A 373 21.81 -2.67 -15.10
CA PRO A 373 21.02 -1.61 -15.71
C PRO A 373 21.43 -1.38 -17.17
N VAL A 374 20.43 -1.21 -18.03
CA VAL A 374 20.62 -0.78 -19.42
C VAL A 374 20.98 0.72 -19.46
N GLN A 375 21.25 1.27 -20.65
CA GLN A 375 21.47 2.71 -20.84
C GLN A 375 20.33 3.55 -20.22
N PRO A 376 20.67 4.67 -19.54
CA PRO A 376 19.67 5.55 -18.95
C PRO A 376 18.74 6.15 -19.99
N VAL A 377 17.50 6.41 -19.59
CA VAL A 377 16.46 6.97 -20.45
C VAL A 377 16.04 8.35 -19.95
N GLY A 378 15.99 9.33 -20.85
CA GLY A 378 15.34 10.61 -20.58
C GLY A 378 13.82 10.46 -20.71
N VAL A 379 13.08 10.96 -19.72
CA VAL A 379 11.63 10.84 -19.61
C VAL A 379 10.99 12.22 -19.63
N ASP A 380 10.01 12.41 -20.49
CA ASP A 380 9.14 13.59 -20.53
C ASP A 380 7.90 13.33 -19.67
N VAL A 381 7.84 13.92 -18.47
CA VAL A 381 6.72 13.73 -17.52
C VAL A 381 5.35 14.12 -18.09
N GLU A 382 5.32 14.99 -19.09
CA GLU A 382 4.08 15.41 -19.76
C GLU A 382 3.55 14.32 -20.70
N ARG A 383 4.42 13.50 -21.30
CA ARG A 383 4.03 12.57 -22.37
C ARG A 383 4.19 11.10 -22.01
N ASP A 384 5.26 10.76 -21.32
CA ASP A 384 5.68 9.39 -21.10
C ASP A 384 4.95 8.75 -19.91
N ASP A 385 4.93 7.41 -19.90
CA ASP A 385 4.37 6.62 -18.80
C ASP A 385 5.47 6.31 -17.78
N LEU A 386 5.31 6.81 -16.56
CA LEU A 386 6.29 6.68 -15.49
C LEU A 386 6.29 5.28 -14.84
N SER A 387 5.25 4.46 -15.06
CA SER A 387 5.07 3.18 -14.36
C SER A 387 6.14 2.12 -14.68
N PHE A 388 6.96 2.34 -15.72
CA PHE A 388 8.05 1.45 -16.12
C PHE A 388 9.35 1.68 -15.37
N TYR A 389 9.43 2.70 -14.51
CA TYR A 389 10.67 3.09 -13.84
C TYR A 389 10.54 2.96 -12.32
N PRO A 390 11.47 2.33 -11.60
CA PRO A 390 11.43 2.31 -10.14
C PRO A 390 12.01 3.59 -9.52
N LEU A 391 12.90 4.27 -10.24
CA LEU A 391 13.64 5.45 -9.80
C LEU A 391 13.69 6.50 -10.91
N LEU A 392 13.32 7.75 -10.57
CA LEU A 392 13.51 8.92 -11.41
C LEU A 392 14.50 9.88 -10.76
N TYR A 393 15.56 10.25 -11.49
CA TYR A 393 16.41 11.40 -11.13
C TYR A 393 15.82 12.67 -11.73
N TRP A 394 15.55 13.68 -10.90
CA TRP A 394 14.94 14.93 -11.34
C TRP A 394 15.79 16.13 -10.91
N PRO A 395 16.61 16.70 -11.81
CA PRO A 395 17.31 17.93 -11.52
C PRO A 395 16.34 19.11 -11.56
N MET A 396 16.41 19.99 -10.56
CA MET A 396 15.62 21.21 -10.52
C MET A 396 16.37 22.33 -11.22
N VAL A 397 15.78 22.89 -12.27
CA VAL A 397 16.36 23.98 -13.05
C VAL A 397 15.37 25.14 -13.16
N ALA A 398 15.88 26.36 -13.10
CA ALA A 398 15.05 27.57 -13.06
C ALA A 398 14.14 27.75 -14.30
N SER A 399 14.51 27.14 -15.43
CA SER A 399 13.79 27.19 -16.71
C SER A 399 12.57 26.28 -16.77
N GLN A 400 12.39 25.36 -15.82
CA GLN A 400 11.25 24.44 -15.80
C GLN A 400 9.92 25.18 -15.63
N THR A 401 9.01 24.94 -16.56
CA THR A 401 7.64 25.45 -16.50
C THR A 401 6.79 24.64 -15.51
N ASP A 402 5.63 25.19 -15.17
CA ASP A 402 4.63 24.44 -14.41
C ASP A 402 4.14 23.21 -15.19
N LEU A 403 3.93 22.11 -14.46
CA LEU A 403 3.39 20.86 -14.98
C LEU A 403 1.90 20.99 -15.27
N SER A 404 1.42 20.30 -16.30
CA SER A 404 -0.02 20.15 -16.54
C SER A 404 -0.69 19.35 -15.41
N PRO A 405 -2.01 19.52 -15.19
CA PRO A 405 -2.75 18.70 -14.22
C PRO A 405 -2.58 17.19 -14.46
N ALA A 406 -2.56 16.77 -15.72
CA ALA A 406 -2.33 15.37 -16.11
C ALA A 406 -0.91 14.90 -15.76
N ALA A 407 0.11 15.75 -15.87
CA ALA A 407 1.47 15.42 -15.47
C ALA A 407 1.61 15.32 -13.94
N LEU A 408 0.99 16.24 -13.20
CA LEU A 408 0.94 16.18 -11.72
C LEU A 408 0.30 14.87 -11.24
N ALA A 409 -0.87 14.52 -11.80
CA ALA A 409 -1.55 13.26 -11.48
C ALA A 409 -0.69 12.02 -11.79
N LYS A 410 0.10 12.05 -12.88
CA LYS A 410 1.05 10.97 -13.22
C LYS A 410 2.17 10.85 -12.19
N VAL A 411 2.74 11.98 -11.75
CA VAL A 411 3.81 12.01 -10.73
C VAL A 411 3.28 11.56 -9.37
N ASP A 412 2.10 12.01 -8.95
CA ASP A 412 1.46 11.56 -7.72
C ASP A 412 1.17 10.06 -7.76
N LYS A 413 0.62 9.58 -8.88
CA LYS A 413 0.37 8.13 -9.08
C LYS A 413 1.67 7.34 -8.99
N PHE A 414 2.74 7.80 -9.65
CA PHE A 414 4.05 7.17 -9.62
C PHE A 414 4.56 6.95 -8.19
N MET A 415 4.54 8.01 -7.38
CA MET A 415 4.93 7.96 -5.96
C MET A 415 4.00 7.03 -5.15
N ARG A 416 2.69 7.10 -5.37
CA ARG A 416 1.71 6.23 -4.69
C ARG A 416 1.86 4.75 -5.03
N THR A 417 2.38 4.43 -6.22
CA THR A 417 2.59 3.03 -6.66
C THR A 417 3.99 2.49 -6.33
N GLY A 418 4.76 3.19 -5.49
CA GLY A 418 6.08 2.74 -5.02
C GLY A 418 7.27 3.23 -5.85
N GLY A 419 7.05 4.12 -6.81
CA GLY A 419 8.14 4.80 -7.52
C GLY A 419 8.86 5.81 -6.63
N THR A 420 10.19 5.85 -6.71
CA THR A 420 11.01 6.81 -5.95
C THR A 420 11.50 7.95 -6.85
N ILE A 421 11.42 9.18 -6.38
CA ILE A 421 11.99 10.36 -7.07
C ILE A 421 13.15 10.92 -6.26
N LEU A 422 14.32 11.06 -6.90
CA LEU A 422 15.47 11.79 -6.38
C LEU A 422 15.48 13.20 -6.96
N PHE A 423 14.96 14.17 -6.20
CA PHE A 423 15.01 15.58 -6.53
C PHE A 423 16.38 16.17 -6.16
N ASP A 424 17.05 16.79 -7.13
CA ASP A 424 18.35 17.40 -6.94
C ASP A 424 18.30 18.88 -7.30
N THR A 425 18.37 19.76 -6.29
CA THR A 425 18.37 21.21 -6.51
C THR A 425 19.69 21.73 -7.05
N ARG A 426 20.78 20.95 -6.97
CA ARG A 426 22.14 21.26 -7.46
C ARG A 426 22.81 22.52 -6.86
N ASP A 427 22.08 23.25 -6.04
CA ASP A 427 22.39 24.59 -5.56
C ASP A 427 23.00 24.61 -4.15
N GLN A 428 23.55 23.49 -3.67
CA GLN A 428 24.22 23.44 -2.35
C GLN A 428 25.24 24.58 -2.12
N PRO A 429 26.06 25.03 -3.09
CA PRO A 429 26.97 26.16 -2.91
C PRO A 429 26.28 27.50 -2.68
N LEU A 430 25.04 27.64 -3.15
CA LEU A 430 24.23 28.84 -3.01
C LEU A 430 23.44 28.82 -1.70
N SER A 431 23.20 27.62 -1.14
CA SER A 431 22.50 27.44 0.12
C SER A 431 23.27 28.13 1.25
N GLY A 432 22.61 29.07 1.94
CA GLY A 432 23.18 29.84 3.06
C GLY A 432 23.90 31.15 2.69
N LEU A 433 24.02 31.51 1.40
CA LEU A 433 24.60 32.82 1.00
C LEU A 433 23.71 34.02 1.40
N ALA A 434 22.38 33.82 1.44
CA ALA A 434 21.41 34.80 1.91
C ALA A 434 20.33 34.10 2.75
N PRO A 435 20.33 34.26 4.09
CA PRO A 435 19.31 33.66 4.95
C PRO A 435 17.89 34.08 4.52
N GLY A 436 17.03 33.09 4.23
CA GLY A 436 15.63 33.30 3.87
C GLY A 436 15.35 33.53 2.37
N VAL A 437 16.37 33.52 1.50
CA VAL A 437 16.18 33.54 0.04
C VAL A 437 16.42 32.15 -0.52
N ALA A 438 15.39 31.55 -1.11
CA ALA A 438 15.52 30.25 -1.77
C ALA A 438 16.42 30.37 -3.01
N SER A 439 17.29 29.38 -3.22
CA SER A 439 18.06 29.27 -4.47
C SER A 439 17.12 29.00 -5.67
N PRO A 440 17.56 29.22 -6.92
CA PRO A 440 16.72 28.98 -8.09
C PRO A 440 16.17 27.54 -8.19
N GLY A 441 17.00 26.53 -7.85
CA GLY A 441 16.61 25.14 -7.77
C GLY A 441 15.64 24.86 -6.63
N GLU A 442 15.87 25.43 -5.44
CA GLU A 442 14.94 25.33 -4.30
C GLU A 442 13.58 25.99 -4.60
N ALA A 443 13.57 27.14 -5.26
CA ALA A 443 12.34 27.83 -5.66
C ALA A 443 11.53 27.01 -6.69
N THR A 444 12.22 26.35 -7.62
CA THR A 444 11.61 25.44 -8.59
C THR A 444 11.04 24.21 -7.90
N LEU A 445 11.82 23.59 -7.01
CA LEU A 445 11.37 22.45 -6.22
C LEU A 445 10.11 22.80 -5.43
N ARG A 446 10.11 23.93 -4.71
CA ARG A 446 8.97 24.37 -3.90
C ARG A 446 7.72 24.58 -4.74
N ARG A 447 7.85 25.23 -5.91
CA ARG A 447 6.74 25.43 -6.85
C ARG A 447 6.12 24.11 -7.33
N ILE A 448 6.93 23.08 -7.54
CA ILE A 448 6.47 21.74 -7.96
C ILE A 448 5.83 21.00 -6.77
N LEU A 449 6.51 20.95 -5.62
CA LEU A 449 6.02 20.23 -4.43
C LEU A 449 4.72 20.83 -3.86
N GLU A 450 4.50 22.14 -3.99
CA GLU A 450 3.24 22.81 -3.56
C GLU A 450 1.99 22.30 -4.30
N LYS A 451 2.16 21.58 -5.42
CA LYS A 451 1.06 21.05 -6.24
C LYS A 451 1.00 19.52 -6.26
N LEU A 452 1.92 18.87 -5.56
CA LEU A 452 2.01 17.42 -5.46
C LEU A 452 1.57 16.97 -4.06
N ASP A 453 1.01 15.77 -3.99
CA ASP A 453 0.67 15.14 -2.73
C ASP A 453 1.93 14.49 -2.14
N ILE A 454 2.75 15.29 -1.46
CA ILE A 454 4.05 14.87 -0.90
C ILE A 454 3.87 14.50 0.57
N PRO A 455 4.39 13.36 1.04
CA PRO A 455 4.33 13.02 2.46
C PRO A 455 5.16 14.02 3.29
N PRO A 456 4.91 14.14 4.61
CA PRO A 456 5.74 14.97 5.46
C PRO A 456 7.21 14.61 5.31
N LEU A 457 8.10 15.62 5.34
CA LEU A 457 9.53 15.43 5.10
C LEU A 457 10.34 15.62 6.38
N GLN A 458 11.41 14.85 6.53
CA GLN A 458 12.40 15.01 7.60
C GLN A 458 13.83 14.88 7.05
N PRO A 459 14.84 15.45 7.73
CA PRO A 459 16.24 15.15 7.48
C PRO A 459 16.48 13.65 7.61
N VAL A 460 17.26 13.04 6.72
CA VAL A 460 17.53 11.58 6.76
C VAL A 460 18.06 11.18 8.14
N PRO A 461 17.31 10.35 8.92
CA PRO A 461 17.78 9.87 10.21
C PRO A 461 19.01 8.97 10.08
N PRO A 462 19.90 8.90 11.10
CA PRO A 462 21.07 8.04 11.06
C PRO A 462 20.77 6.55 10.83
N ASP A 463 19.62 6.08 11.32
CA ASP A 463 19.18 4.68 11.23
C ASP A 463 18.27 4.39 10.03
N HIS A 464 18.03 5.38 9.17
CA HIS A 464 17.19 5.26 7.98
C HIS A 464 17.69 4.18 7.02
N VAL A 465 16.79 3.46 6.34
CA VAL A 465 17.17 2.35 5.45
C VAL A 465 18.12 2.80 4.32
N LEU A 466 17.97 4.03 3.82
CA LEU A 466 18.85 4.64 2.83
C LEU A 466 20.34 4.67 3.26
N THR A 467 20.64 4.78 4.56
CA THR A 467 22.02 4.79 5.08
C THR A 467 22.70 3.42 5.01
N LYS A 468 21.91 2.35 4.82
CA LYS A 468 22.35 0.95 4.91
C LYS A 468 21.72 0.04 3.86
N SER A 469 21.28 0.60 2.74
CA SER A 469 20.60 -0.16 1.68
C SER A 469 21.55 -1.13 0.97
N PHE A 470 22.80 -0.73 0.75
CA PHE A 470 23.86 -1.59 0.22
C PHE A 470 25.21 -1.33 0.93
N TYR A 471 25.65 -0.08 0.95
CA TYR A 471 26.74 0.42 1.77
C TYR A 471 26.23 1.06 3.06
N LEU A 472 27.06 1.03 4.10
CA LEU A 472 26.86 1.82 5.32
C LEU A 472 27.43 3.23 5.10
N LEU A 473 26.57 4.24 5.15
CA LEU A 473 26.88 5.64 4.88
C LEU A 473 26.37 6.53 6.01
N SER A 474 27.17 7.50 6.43
CA SER A 474 26.77 8.55 7.38
C SER A 474 26.49 9.89 6.71
N GLU A 475 26.89 10.04 5.45
CA GLU A 475 26.80 11.26 4.66
C GLU A 475 26.49 10.91 3.21
N PHE A 476 25.95 11.89 2.47
CA PHE A 476 25.43 11.71 1.12
C PHE A 476 26.01 12.72 0.10
N PRO A 477 27.35 12.86 0.00
CA PRO A 477 27.97 13.81 -0.89
C PRO A 477 27.64 13.53 -2.36
N GLY A 478 27.61 14.59 -3.15
CA GLY A 478 27.60 14.56 -4.61
C GLY A 478 28.81 15.33 -5.12
N ARG A 479 28.62 16.17 -6.14
CA ARG A 479 29.63 17.17 -6.50
C ARG A 479 29.95 18.07 -5.33
N TRP A 480 28.94 18.40 -4.53
CA TRP A 480 29.06 19.18 -3.30
C TRP A 480 28.89 18.28 -2.07
N ALA A 481 29.62 18.61 -1.01
CA ALA A 481 29.50 17.95 0.29
C ALA A 481 28.78 18.86 1.31
N GLY A 482 28.25 18.26 2.38
CA GLY A 482 27.65 19.00 3.50
C GLY A 482 26.18 19.44 3.32
N GLY A 483 25.55 19.11 2.18
CA GLY A 483 24.12 19.37 2.00
C GLY A 483 23.23 18.40 2.76
N GLN A 484 22.18 18.94 3.38
CA GLN A 484 21.17 18.16 4.08
C GLN A 484 20.30 17.40 3.06
N VAL A 485 20.17 16.09 3.26
CA VAL A 485 19.24 15.26 2.49
C VAL A 485 17.98 15.04 3.30
N TRP A 486 16.84 15.09 2.61
CA TRP A 486 15.49 14.93 3.15
C TRP A 486 14.80 13.72 2.53
N VAL A 487 13.98 13.05 3.34
CA VAL A 487 13.17 11.88 2.97
C VAL A 487 11.81 12.00 3.66
N GLU A 488 10.88 11.10 3.36
CA GLU A 488 9.62 10.96 4.10
C GLU A 488 9.87 10.82 5.61
N ALA A 489 9.05 11.54 6.39
CA ALA A 489 9.02 11.48 7.83
C ALA A 489 8.42 10.15 8.28
N LEU A 490 9.24 9.38 8.99
CA LEU A 490 8.81 8.15 9.65
C LEU A 490 8.17 8.50 11.01
N PRO A 491 7.05 7.87 11.40
CA PRO A 491 6.55 7.83 12.76
C PRO A 491 7.63 7.74 13.86
N GLU A 492 7.47 8.49 14.95
CA GLU A 492 8.39 8.43 16.10
C GLU A 492 8.44 7.01 16.74
N ARG A 493 9.65 6.57 17.10
CA ARG A 493 9.93 5.26 17.71
C ARG A 493 9.45 5.21 19.17
N ARG A 494 8.77 4.13 19.59
CA ARG A 494 8.47 3.88 21.02
C ARG A 494 9.70 3.28 21.73
N PRO A 495 10.04 3.71 22.96
CA PRO A 495 11.21 3.19 23.69
C PRO A 495 11.13 1.71 24.07
N GLU A 496 9.94 1.12 24.15
CA GLU A 496 9.74 -0.29 24.54
C GLU A 496 9.85 -1.28 23.36
N GLU A 497 10.04 -0.76 22.13
CA GLU A 497 10.24 -1.56 20.91
C GLU A 497 11.71 -1.50 20.49
N GLU A 498 12.61 -2.06 21.31
CA GLU A 498 14.06 -2.12 21.00
C GLU A 498 14.37 -2.97 19.75
N GLU A 499 13.45 -3.83 19.29
CA GLU A 499 13.68 -4.73 18.15
C GLU A 499 12.72 -4.57 16.95
N ALA A 500 11.72 -3.67 16.96
CA ALA A 500 10.72 -3.62 15.88
C ALA A 500 10.83 -2.42 14.90
N VAL A 501 11.39 -2.73 13.73
CA VAL A 501 10.97 -2.38 12.34
C VAL A 501 10.78 -0.91 11.94
N ALA A 502 11.39 -0.56 10.78
CA ALA A 502 11.12 0.67 10.04
C ALA A 502 9.62 0.83 9.75
N ARG A 503 8.99 1.86 10.30
CA ARG A 503 7.56 2.11 10.12
C ARG A 503 7.34 3.49 9.52
N GLY A 504 6.83 3.47 8.30
CA GLY A 504 6.43 4.53 7.37
C GLY A 504 6.24 3.81 6.04
N GLY A 505 5.14 4.06 5.30
CA GLY A 505 4.61 3.19 4.23
C GLY A 505 5.63 2.28 3.55
N ASP A 506 5.47 0.96 3.71
CA ASP A 506 6.29 -0.10 3.10
C ASP A 506 7.84 0.02 3.21
N GLY A 507 8.36 0.95 4.01
CA GLY A 507 9.80 1.13 4.29
C GLY A 507 10.62 1.84 3.20
N VAL A 508 9.99 2.28 2.11
CA VAL A 508 10.64 3.01 1.00
C VAL A 508 9.96 4.36 0.79
N SER A 509 10.59 5.42 1.30
CA SER A 509 10.28 6.82 1.00
C SER A 509 10.16 7.02 -0.53
N PRO A 510 9.02 7.49 -1.03
CA PRO A 510 8.82 7.78 -2.45
C PRO A 510 9.61 9.02 -2.91
N VAL A 511 10.22 9.74 -1.98
CA VAL A 511 10.90 11.01 -2.23
C VAL A 511 12.25 11.07 -1.51
N ILE A 512 13.29 11.51 -2.24
CA ILE A 512 14.60 11.86 -1.70
C ILE A 512 14.94 13.24 -2.26
N ILE A 513 15.26 14.20 -1.40
CA ILE A 513 15.55 15.59 -1.81
C ILE A 513 16.92 15.99 -1.28
N GLY A 514 17.74 16.59 -2.14
CA GLY A 514 18.95 17.30 -1.72
C GLY A 514 19.45 18.24 -2.81
N GLY A 515 20.61 18.85 -2.59
CA GLY A 515 21.21 19.83 -3.52
C GLY A 515 22.65 19.54 -3.92
N ASN A 516 23.11 18.30 -3.70
CA ASN A 516 24.52 17.95 -3.79
C ASN A 516 25.02 17.76 -5.23
N ASP A 517 24.19 17.91 -6.26
CA ASP A 517 24.54 17.75 -7.69
C ASP A 517 25.17 16.37 -7.94
N TRP A 518 24.39 15.32 -7.68
CA TRP A 518 24.86 13.94 -7.69
C TRP A 518 25.17 13.43 -9.10
N ALA A 519 24.37 13.82 -10.10
CA ALA A 519 24.63 13.45 -11.49
C ALA A 519 26.03 13.88 -11.93
N ALA A 520 26.48 15.07 -11.55
CA ALA A 520 27.83 15.55 -11.85
C ALA A 520 28.93 14.70 -11.18
N ALA A 521 28.72 14.22 -9.96
CA ALA A 521 29.70 13.32 -9.31
C ALA A 521 29.79 11.95 -9.98
N TRP A 522 28.67 11.43 -10.47
CA TRP A 522 28.58 10.13 -11.14
C TRP A 522 28.98 10.18 -12.62
N ALA A 523 28.98 11.37 -13.24
CA ALA A 523 29.15 11.53 -14.67
C ALA A 523 30.53 11.06 -15.17
N LEU A 524 30.51 10.13 -16.11
CA LEU A 524 31.67 9.61 -16.81
C LEU A 524 31.58 9.88 -18.31
N ASP A 525 32.71 10.13 -18.95
CA ASP A 525 32.82 10.22 -20.41
C ASP A 525 32.93 8.84 -21.07
N GLY A 526 33.10 8.83 -22.40
CA GLY A 526 33.24 7.60 -23.18
C GLY A 526 34.49 6.76 -22.86
N GLU A 527 35.47 7.34 -22.14
CA GLU A 527 36.68 6.65 -21.68
C GLU A 527 36.60 6.27 -20.20
N ALA A 528 35.41 6.35 -19.59
CA ALA A 528 35.15 6.12 -18.17
C ALA A 528 35.91 7.09 -17.23
N THR A 529 36.21 8.30 -17.71
CA THR A 529 36.84 9.36 -16.93
C THR A 529 35.78 10.32 -16.36
N PRO A 530 35.91 10.79 -15.10
CA PRO A 530 34.95 11.73 -14.52
C PRO A 530 34.87 13.07 -15.28
N ILE A 531 33.64 13.51 -15.59
CA ILE A 531 33.38 14.73 -16.37
C ILE A 531 33.44 15.99 -15.49
N ALA A 532 32.97 15.92 -14.24
CA ALA A 532 32.94 17.05 -13.32
C ALA A 532 33.80 16.83 -12.08
N ALA A 533 34.44 17.90 -11.59
CA ALA A 533 35.20 17.89 -10.34
C ALA A 533 34.26 17.95 -9.13
N VAL A 534 34.52 17.12 -8.13
CA VAL A 534 33.88 17.18 -6.81
C VAL A 534 34.56 18.23 -5.93
N VAL A 535 33.83 18.84 -5.00
CA VAL A 535 34.27 19.92 -4.10
C VAL A 535 33.81 19.60 -2.67
N PRO A 536 34.69 19.68 -1.65
CA PRO A 536 36.05 20.22 -1.63
C PRO A 536 37.11 19.40 -2.40
N GLY A 537 36.79 18.18 -2.83
CA GLY A 537 37.66 17.38 -3.70
C GLY A 537 37.91 15.96 -3.21
N GLY A 538 38.68 15.23 -4.02
CA GLY A 538 39.21 13.92 -3.68
C GLY A 538 38.39 12.75 -4.22
N GLU A 539 39.10 11.70 -4.64
CA GLU A 539 38.50 10.43 -5.10
C GLU A 539 37.65 9.78 -4.00
N TYR A 540 37.96 10.04 -2.72
CA TYR A 540 37.14 9.59 -1.62
C TYR A 540 35.71 10.15 -1.68
N GLN A 541 35.53 11.46 -1.89
CA GLN A 541 34.21 12.06 -2.00
C GLN A 541 33.42 11.47 -3.17
N ARG A 542 34.07 11.31 -4.33
CA ARG A 542 33.44 10.68 -5.51
C ARG A 542 33.06 9.23 -5.25
N GLU A 543 33.91 8.48 -4.57
CA GLU A 543 33.61 7.10 -4.17
C GLU A 543 32.41 7.04 -3.23
N ILE A 544 32.31 7.91 -2.22
CA ILE A 544 31.13 7.99 -1.35
C ILE A 544 29.88 8.41 -2.14
N ALA A 545 30.01 9.34 -3.09
CA ALA A 545 28.90 9.71 -3.99
C ALA A 545 28.43 8.51 -4.81
N ASN A 546 29.34 7.71 -5.37
CA ASN A 546 29.01 6.48 -6.10
C ASN A 546 28.29 5.47 -5.19
N ARG A 547 28.76 5.29 -3.95
CA ARG A 547 28.10 4.43 -2.97
C ARG A 547 26.70 4.91 -2.62
N PHE A 548 26.52 6.22 -2.49
CA PHE A 548 25.20 6.81 -2.27
C PHE A 548 24.27 6.51 -3.45
N GLY A 549 24.74 6.70 -4.69
CA GLY A 549 23.97 6.34 -5.89
C GLY A 549 23.57 4.86 -5.90
N ILE A 550 24.49 3.95 -5.56
CA ILE A 550 24.18 2.52 -5.44
C ILE A 550 23.15 2.27 -4.34
N ASN A 551 23.26 2.93 -3.18
CA ASN A 551 22.26 2.84 -2.13
C ASN A 551 20.89 3.30 -2.62
N VAL A 552 20.78 4.42 -3.33
CA VAL A 552 19.52 4.93 -3.89
C VAL A 552 18.91 3.94 -4.88
N VAL A 553 19.71 3.39 -5.79
CA VAL A 553 19.24 2.41 -6.78
C VAL A 553 18.73 1.15 -6.08
N ILE A 554 19.53 0.57 -5.17
CA ILE A 554 19.12 -0.63 -4.43
C ILE A 554 17.92 -0.33 -3.54
N TYR A 555 17.85 0.84 -2.93
CA TYR A 555 16.72 1.29 -2.12
C TYR A 555 15.43 1.31 -2.94
N ALA A 556 15.44 1.94 -4.11
CA ALA A 556 14.28 2.00 -5.00
C ALA A 556 13.90 0.62 -5.58
N LEU A 557 14.88 -0.24 -5.88
CA LEU A 557 14.64 -1.56 -6.46
C LEU A 557 14.16 -2.61 -5.45
N THR A 558 14.60 -2.50 -4.19
CA THR A 558 14.33 -3.55 -3.20
C THR A 558 12.96 -3.42 -2.53
N GLY A 559 12.25 -2.30 -2.73
CA GLY A 559 10.86 -2.14 -2.29
C GLY A 559 10.62 -2.66 -0.85
N ASN A 560 9.47 -3.31 -0.67
CA ASN A 560 9.01 -3.96 0.56
C ASN A 560 9.83 -5.20 1.02
N TYR A 561 10.70 -5.76 0.17
CA TYR A 561 11.33 -7.07 0.43
C TYR A 561 12.28 -7.08 1.63
N LYS A 562 12.99 -5.96 1.89
CA LYS A 562 13.95 -5.89 3.00
C LYS A 562 13.29 -5.68 4.36
N THR A 563 12.14 -5.01 4.41
CA THR A 563 11.36 -4.86 5.64
C THR A 563 10.69 -6.20 6.00
N ASP A 564 10.24 -6.96 4.99
CA ASP A 564 9.59 -8.27 5.16
C ASP A 564 10.55 -9.39 5.58
N GLN A 565 11.81 -9.38 5.15
CA GLN A 565 12.79 -10.35 5.64
C GLN A 565 13.08 -10.22 7.14
N VAL A 566 12.93 -9.02 7.72
CA VAL A 566 13.10 -8.82 9.17
C VAL A 566 11.90 -9.38 9.95
N HIS A 567 10.70 -9.37 9.36
CA HIS A 567 9.50 -9.95 9.97
C HIS A 567 9.55 -11.47 10.14
N ILE A 568 10.28 -12.18 9.27
CA ILE A 568 10.35 -13.65 9.31
C ILE A 568 11.00 -14.15 10.61
N GLN A 569 12.06 -13.50 11.10
CA GLN A 569 12.69 -13.94 12.35
C GLN A 569 11.80 -13.69 13.57
N THR A 570 11.20 -12.50 13.70
CA THR A 570 10.30 -12.19 14.82
C THR A 570 9.02 -13.03 14.82
N LEU A 571 8.51 -13.41 13.64
CA LEU A 571 7.39 -14.34 13.51
C LEU A 571 7.79 -15.77 13.89
N LEU A 572 9.01 -16.20 13.55
CA LEU A 572 9.56 -17.50 13.95
C LEU A 572 9.83 -17.56 15.47
N ASP A 573 10.26 -16.47 16.08
CA ASP A 573 10.49 -16.38 17.53
C ASP A 573 9.16 -16.40 18.30
N ARG A 574 8.15 -15.64 17.86
CA ARG A 574 6.79 -15.69 18.45
C ARG A 574 6.09 -17.04 18.28
N LEU A 575 6.27 -17.69 17.13
CA LEU A 575 5.80 -19.07 16.92
C LEU A 575 6.60 -20.11 17.74
N GLY A 576 7.80 -19.74 18.21
CA GLY A 576 8.61 -20.55 19.13
C GLY A 576 8.15 -20.43 20.58
N GLU A 577 7.70 -19.24 21.01
CA GLU A 577 7.29 -18.97 22.39
C GLU A 577 5.85 -19.45 22.71
N GLU A 578 4.90 -19.39 21.77
CA GLU A 578 3.54 -19.94 21.98
C GLU A 578 3.49 -21.48 22.03
N GLY A 579 4.64 -22.16 21.92
CA GLY A 579 4.77 -23.62 22.01
C GLY A 579 5.25 -24.15 23.37
N GLU A 580 5.55 -23.29 24.34
CA GLU A 580 6.09 -23.68 25.65
C GLU A 580 5.15 -23.50 26.86
N ASP A 581 3.88 -23.13 26.67
CA ASP A 581 2.85 -23.21 27.73
C ASP A 581 1.82 -24.33 27.52
#